data_AF-A0A967WDU6-F1
#
_entry.id   AF-A0A967WDU6-F1
#
_cell.length_a   1.000
_cell.length_b   1.000
_cell.length_c   1.000
_cell.angle_alpha   90.00
_cell.angle_beta   90.00
_cell.angle_gamma   90.00
#
_symmetry.space_group_name_H-M   'P 1'
#
loop_
_entity.id
_entity.type
_entity.pdbx_description
1 polymer ?
#
loop_
_entity_poly.entity_id
_entity_poly.type
_entity_poly.pdbx_seq_one_letter_code
_entity_poly.pdbx_strand_id
1 'polypeptide(L)'
;TAPASQSRRCRLRFQVRDTGIGIEPAQQSALFQPFHQVETSSTRRFEGTGLGLFISRRLVQLMGGEIELQSEPGAGSCFGFELDLETTHTARHSPAADALQGTRLLIIDDHPTNRKVFRELA
;
A
#
# COMPACT_ATOMS: atom_id res chain seq x y z
N THR A 1 0.11 -10.19 38.82
CA THR A 1 -0.64 -9.64 37.67
C THR A 1 0.28 -8.67 36.96
N ALA A 2 0.78 -9.00 35.76
CA ALA A 2 1.62 -8.06 35.01
C ALA A 2 0.79 -6.81 34.66
N PRO A 3 1.35 -5.59 34.77
CA PRO A 3 0.60 -4.38 34.44
C PRO A 3 0.22 -4.43 32.96
N ALA A 4 -1.05 -4.15 32.66
CA ALA A 4 -1.54 -4.02 31.30
C ALA A 4 -0.69 -2.97 30.57
N SER A 5 0.06 -3.40 29.55
CA SER A 5 0.81 -2.49 28.69
C SER A 5 -0.19 -1.50 28.07
N GLN A 6 -0.07 -0.22 28.41
CA GLN A 6 -0.90 0.83 27.80
C GLN A 6 -0.62 0.84 26.29
N SER A 7 -1.60 0.41 25.48
CA SER A 7 -1.54 0.55 24.03
C SER A 7 -1.65 2.04 23.70
N ARG A 8 -0.58 2.62 23.16
CA ARG A 8 -0.62 3.98 22.62
C ARG A 8 -1.23 3.91 21.22
N ARG A 9 -2.13 4.83 20.88
CA ARG A 9 -2.64 4.96 19.50
C ARG A 9 -1.82 5.98 18.72
N CYS A 10 -1.59 5.69 17.44
CA CYS A 10 -0.89 6.57 16.51
C CYS A 10 -1.71 6.70 15.22
N ARG A 11 -1.83 7.92 14.71
CA ARG A 11 -2.42 8.18 13.38
C ARG A 11 -1.32 8.08 12.33
N LEU A 12 -1.49 7.18 11.36
CA LEU A 12 -0.56 6.99 10.25
C LEU A 12 -1.24 7.36 8.92
N ARG A 13 -0.54 8.12 8.09
CA ARG A 13 -0.93 8.44 6.72
C ARG A 13 -0.13 7.57 5.75
N PHE A 14 -0.84 6.86 4.89
CA PHE A 14 -0.26 6.06 3.81
C PHE A 14 -0.52 6.76 2.48
N GLN A 15 0.47 6.77 1.59
CA GLN A 15 0.34 7.37 0.26
C GLN A 15 1.06 6.53 -0.78
N VAL A 16 0.38 6.30 -1.90
CA VAL A 16 0.95 5.69 -3.10
C VAL A 16 0.86 6.72 -4.21
N ARG A 17 2.02 7.14 -4.72
CA ARG A 17 2.14 8.12 -5.80
C ARG A 17 2.71 7.45 -7.05
N ASP A 18 2.08 7.71 -8.17
CA ASP A 18 2.58 7.37 -9.50
C ASP A 18 2.80 8.64 -10.34
N THR A 19 3.50 8.47 -11.46
CA THR A 19 3.76 9.51 -12.46
C THR A 19 3.13 9.13 -13.80
N GLY A 20 2.02 8.40 -13.76
CA GLY A 20 1.32 7.88 -14.93
C GLY A 20 0.47 8.94 -15.64
N ILE A 21 -0.50 8.47 -16.42
CA ILE A 21 -1.36 9.32 -17.26
C ILE A 21 -2.31 10.23 -16.47
N GLY A 22 -2.44 10.05 -15.16
CA GLY A 22 -3.45 10.75 -14.36
C GLY A 22 -4.88 10.33 -14.69
N ILE A 23 -5.86 10.92 -14.01
CA ILE A 23 -7.28 10.54 -14.10
C ILE A 23 -8.15 11.78 -14.20
N GLU A 24 -9.00 11.82 -15.23
CA GLU A 24 -9.96 12.91 -15.44
C GLU A 24 -10.93 13.05 -14.26
N PRO A 25 -11.24 14.28 -13.79
CA PRO A 25 -12.14 14.50 -12.66
C PRO A 25 -13.49 13.78 -12.77
N ALA A 26 -14.03 13.69 -13.99
CA ALA A 26 -15.30 13.01 -14.26
C ALA A 26 -15.25 11.49 -13.99
N GLN A 27 -14.06 10.88 -14.05
CA GLN A 27 -13.88 9.43 -13.88
C GLN A 27 -13.48 9.05 -12.45
N GLN A 28 -13.03 10.02 -11.63
CA GLN A 28 -12.48 9.76 -10.29
C GLN A 28 -13.51 9.15 -9.33
N SER A 29 -14.78 9.59 -9.39
CA SER A 29 -15.83 9.10 -8.50
C SER A 29 -16.19 7.63 -8.75
N ALA A 30 -16.05 7.16 -9.99
CA ALA A 30 -16.41 5.81 -10.41
C ALA A 30 -15.28 4.79 -10.18
N LEU A 31 -14.03 5.23 -9.99
CA LEU A 31 -12.85 4.36 -9.78
C LEU A 31 -13.01 3.34 -8.65
N PHE A 32 -13.77 3.68 -7.62
CA PHE A 32 -13.97 2.81 -6.47
C PHE A 32 -15.20 1.92 -6.60
N GLN A 33 -15.92 1.94 -7.73
CA GLN A 33 -17.00 1.00 -8.01
C GLN A 33 -16.42 -0.35 -8.44
N PRO A 34 -17.05 -1.47 -8.04
CA PRO A 34 -16.57 -2.79 -8.42
C PRO A 34 -16.65 -2.96 -9.94
N PHE A 35 -15.65 -3.61 -10.53
CA PHE A 35 -15.53 -3.88 -11.97
C PHE A 35 -15.43 -2.63 -12.87
N HIS A 36 -15.28 -1.44 -12.28
CA HIS A 36 -15.09 -0.22 -13.05
C HIS A 36 -13.64 -0.13 -13.56
N GLN A 37 -13.48 0.00 -14.87
CA GLN A 37 -12.21 0.28 -15.52
C GLN A 37 -12.35 1.61 -16.23
N VAL A 38 -11.39 2.51 -16.02
CA VAL A 38 -11.34 3.75 -16.78
C VAL A 38 -10.99 3.37 -18.22
N GLU A 39 -11.92 3.57 -19.15
CA GLU A 39 -11.64 3.37 -20.56
C GLU A 39 -10.59 4.38 -21.02
N THR A 40 -9.35 3.91 -21.17
CA THR A 40 -8.28 4.70 -21.76
C THR A 40 -8.39 4.63 -23.28
N SER A 41 -8.41 5.78 -23.94
CA SER A 41 -8.41 5.96 -25.40
C SER A 41 -7.11 5.49 -26.09
N SER A 42 -6.28 4.70 -25.40
CA SER A 42 -4.97 4.24 -25.85
C SER A 42 -4.93 2.71 -25.85
N THR A 43 -4.32 2.15 -26.89
CA THR A 43 -4.36 0.76 -27.36
C THR A 43 -3.73 -0.30 -26.43
N ARG A 44 -3.48 0.02 -25.15
CA ARG A 44 -3.08 -0.95 -24.13
C ARG A 44 -4.23 -1.22 -23.18
N ARG A 45 -4.84 -2.39 -23.31
CA ARG A 45 -5.69 -2.96 -22.25
C ARG A 45 -4.79 -3.25 -21.07
N PHE A 46 -4.88 -2.47 -20.01
CA PHE A 46 -4.28 -2.84 -18.73
C PHE A 46 -5.09 -4.02 -18.18
N GLU A 47 -4.46 -5.18 -18.03
CA GLU A 47 -5.09 -6.36 -17.46
C GLU A 47 -5.45 -6.10 -15.99
N GLY A 48 -6.72 -6.28 -15.64
CA GLY A 48 -7.21 -6.15 -14.28
C GLY A 48 -8.73 -6.25 -14.24
N THR A 49 -9.30 -6.83 -13.18
CA THR A 49 -10.75 -6.99 -13.05
C THR A 49 -11.47 -5.72 -12.60
N GLY A 50 -10.75 -4.62 -12.36
CA GLY A 50 -11.30 -3.41 -11.74
C GLY A 50 -11.66 -3.57 -10.26
N LEU A 51 -11.24 -4.67 -9.60
CA LEU A 51 -11.60 -4.94 -8.21
C LEU A 51 -10.61 -4.38 -7.18
N GLY A 52 -9.36 -4.09 -7.57
CA GLY A 52 -8.29 -3.70 -6.64
C GLY A 52 -8.67 -2.51 -5.76
N LEU A 53 -9.03 -1.38 -6.37
CA LEU A 53 -9.42 -0.16 -5.66
C LEU A 53 -10.71 -0.33 -4.83
N PHE A 54 -11.67 -1.11 -5.33
CA PHE A 54 -12.88 -1.44 -4.57
C PHE A 54 -12.56 -2.21 -3.29
N ILE A 55 -11.70 -3.24 -3.38
CA ILE A 55 -11.27 -4.03 -2.23
C ILE A 55 -10.46 -3.16 -1.26
N SER A 56 -9.50 -2.38 -1.75
CA SER A 56 -8.71 -1.47 -0.91
C SER A 56 -9.60 -0.50 -0.14
N ARG A 57 -10.58 0.13 -0.80
CA ARG A 57 -11.53 1.05 -0.13
C ARG A 57 -12.32 0.32 0.95
N ARG A 58 -12.83 -0.88 0.67
CA ARG A 58 -13.58 -1.66 1.65
C ARG A 58 -12.73 -2.04 2.86
N LEU A 59 -11.48 -2.44 2.67
CA LEU A 59 -10.56 -2.76 3.76
C LEU A 59 -10.27 -1.53 4.63
N VAL A 60 -9.94 -0.41 4.00
CA VAL A 60 -9.69 0.85 4.72
C VAL A 60 -10.92 1.31 5.52
N GLN A 61 -12.13 1.20 4.93
CA GLN A 61 -13.39 1.49 5.62
C GLN A 61 -13.64 0.56 6.81
N LEU A 62 -13.37 -0.74 6.67
CA LEU A 62 -13.47 -1.70 7.78
C LEU A 62 -12.49 -1.38 8.91
N MET A 63 -11.36 -0.75 8.59
CA MET A 63 -10.39 -0.26 9.57
C MET A 63 -10.74 1.15 10.10
N GLY A 64 -11.87 1.73 9.70
CA GLY A 64 -12.33 3.05 10.17
C GLY A 64 -11.68 4.25 9.47
N GLY A 65 -11.00 4.04 8.34
CA GLY A 65 -10.43 5.11 7.52
C GLY A 65 -11.21 5.37 6.22
N GLU A 66 -10.67 6.28 5.40
CA GLU A 66 -11.20 6.61 4.07
C GLU A 66 -10.06 6.76 3.06
N ILE A 67 -10.28 6.34 1.81
CA ILE A 67 -9.31 6.53 0.73
C ILE A 67 -9.61 7.86 0.00
N GLU A 68 -8.59 8.70 -0.10
CA GLU A 68 -8.54 9.94 -0.85
C GLU A 68 -7.76 9.74 -2.16
N LEU A 69 -8.15 10.49 -3.19
CA LEU A 69 -7.45 10.55 -4.48
C LEU A 69 -7.13 12.00 -4.83
N GLN A 70 -5.89 12.24 -5.22
CA GLN A 70 -5.45 13.46 -5.91
C GLN A 70 -4.85 13.05 -7.25
N SER A 71 -5.42 13.51 -8.36
CA SER A 71 -4.96 13.14 -9.69
C SER A 71 -5.26 14.25 -10.69
N GLU A 72 -4.33 14.48 -11.60
CA GLU A 72 -4.46 15.42 -12.71
C GLU A 72 -3.98 14.72 -14.01
N PRO A 73 -4.73 14.86 -15.13
CA PRO A 73 -4.31 14.31 -16.42
C PRO A 73 -2.90 14.75 -16.80
N GLY A 74 -2.04 13.77 -17.11
CA GLY A 74 -0.63 13.98 -17.48
C GLY A 74 0.34 14.17 -16.32
N ALA A 75 -0.12 14.30 -15.07
CA ALA A 75 0.72 14.52 -13.89
C ALA A 75 0.83 13.32 -12.93
N GLY A 76 0.09 12.23 -13.22
CA GLY A 76 0.01 11.04 -12.36
C GLY A 76 -1.06 11.14 -11.28
N SER A 77 -1.04 10.18 -10.34
CA SER A 77 -2.02 10.11 -9.26
C SER A 77 -1.37 9.86 -7.90
N CYS A 78 -2.06 10.26 -6.83
CA CYS A 78 -1.74 9.96 -5.46
C CYS A 78 -2.98 9.46 -4.73
N PHE A 79 -2.96 8.19 -4.34
CA PHE A 79 -3.97 7.59 -3.48
C PHE A 79 -3.46 7.61 -2.05
N GLY A 80 -4.29 8.04 -1.10
CA GLY A 80 -3.90 8.10 0.30
C GLY A 80 -5.02 7.71 1.25
N PHE A 81 -4.66 7.31 2.46
CA PHE A 81 -5.62 7.10 3.54
C PHE A 81 -4.94 7.25 4.89
N GLU A 82 -5.74 7.51 5.92
CA GLU A 82 -5.27 7.61 7.30
C GLU A 82 -5.94 6.55 8.16
N LEU A 83 -5.15 5.94 9.04
CA LEU A 83 -5.64 4.99 10.04
C LEU A 83 -5.09 5.33 11.41
N ASP A 84 -5.95 5.19 12.41
CA ASP A 84 -5.52 5.20 13.81
C ASP A 84 -5.23 3.78 14.26
N LEU A 85 -3.96 3.45 14.48
CA LEU A 85 -3.50 2.11 14.83
C LEU A 85 -2.98 2.06 16.27
N GLU A 86 -3.17 0.93 16.91
CA GLU A 86 -2.53 0.63 18.20
C GLU A 86 -1.06 0.31 17.97
N THR A 87 -0.20 1.00 18.71
CA THR A 87 1.23 0.69 18.75
C THR A 87 1.45 -0.42 19.76
N THR A 88 2.13 -1.48 19.35
CA THR A 88 2.67 -2.48 20.28
C THR A 88 4.12 -2.15 20.60
N HIS A 89 4.51 -2.29 21.86
CA HIS A 89 5.91 -2.19 22.28
C HIS A 89 6.72 -3.47 22.01
N THR A 90 6.06 -4.55 21.57
CA THR A 90 6.77 -5.75 21.12
C THR A 90 7.20 -5.55 19.67
N ALA A 91 8.34 -4.90 19.48
CA ALA A 91 9.20 -5.32 18.39
C ALA A 91 9.42 -6.82 18.61
N ARG A 92 8.81 -7.67 17.79
CA ARG A 92 9.29 -9.05 17.70
C ARG A 92 10.69 -8.92 17.14
N HIS A 93 11.67 -8.79 18.02
CA HIS A 93 13.00 -9.29 17.75
C HIS A 93 12.78 -10.75 17.41
N SER A 94 12.67 -11.03 16.13
CA SER A 94 12.71 -12.39 15.65
C SER A 94 14.16 -12.79 15.85
N PRO A 95 14.49 -13.80 16.68
CA PRO A 95 15.87 -14.26 16.85
C PRO A 95 16.54 -14.58 15.51
N ALA A 96 15.73 -14.88 14.48
CA ALA A 96 16.15 -15.11 13.11
C ALA A 96 16.70 -13.86 12.38
N ALA A 97 16.26 -12.64 12.72
CA ALA A 97 16.79 -11.41 12.10
C ALA A 97 18.18 -11.08 12.65
N ASP A 98 18.39 -11.26 13.95
CA ASP A 98 19.70 -11.10 14.58
C ASP A 98 20.69 -12.19 14.15
N ALA A 99 20.19 -13.40 13.82
CA ALA A 99 21.02 -14.51 13.32
C ALA A 99 21.72 -14.24 11.98
N LEU A 100 21.25 -13.26 11.20
CA LEU A 100 21.82 -12.91 9.90
C LEU A 100 22.75 -11.68 9.95
N GLN A 101 22.82 -10.98 11.10
CA GLN A 101 23.72 -9.84 11.25
C GLN A 101 25.18 -10.26 11.02
N GLY A 102 25.87 -9.54 10.14
CA GLY A 102 27.26 -9.82 9.77
C GLY A 102 27.46 -11.04 8.85
N THR A 103 26.39 -11.66 8.37
CA THR A 103 26.49 -12.80 7.46
C THR A 103 26.47 -12.34 5.99
N ARG A 104 27.27 -12.99 5.13
CA ARG A 104 27.23 -12.77 3.68
C ARG A 104 26.08 -13.59 3.07
N LEU A 105 25.06 -12.92 2.56
CA LEU A 105 23.87 -13.54 1.98
C LEU A 105 23.92 -13.56 0.44
N LEU A 106 23.57 -14.70 -0.16
CA LEU A 106 23.32 -14.82 -1.61
C LEU A 106 21.81 -14.93 -1.84
N ILE A 107 21.21 -13.92 -2.47
CA ILE A 107 19.78 -13.89 -2.77
C ILE A 107 19.57 -14.38 -4.21
N ILE A 108 18.85 -15.50 -4.37
CA ILE A 108 18.48 -16.08 -5.66
C ILE A 108 16.95 -16.03 -5.79
N ASP A 109 16.47 -15.13 -6.64
CA ASP A 109 15.06 -14.94 -6.96
C ASP A 109 14.98 -14.37 -8.38
N ASP A 110 14.03 -14.84 -9.18
CA ASP A 110 13.84 -14.46 -10.58
C ASP A 110 13.20 -13.06 -10.73
N HIS A 111 12.54 -12.57 -9.68
CA HIS A 111 11.86 -11.29 -9.67
C HIS A 111 12.76 -10.17 -9.07
N PRO A 112 13.06 -9.09 -9.82
CA PRO A 112 13.94 -8.02 -9.34
C PRO A 112 13.39 -7.27 -8.12
N THR A 113 12.06 -7.11 -8.01
CA THR A 113 11.42 -6.47 -6.84
C THR A 113 11.65 -7.24 -5.55
N ASN A 114 11.53 -8.57 -5.57
CA ASN A 114 11.75 -9.42 -4.40
C ASN A 114 13.19 -9.30 -3.92
N ARG A 115 14.15 -9.37 -4.86
CA ARG A 115 15.58 -9.14 -4.56
C ARG A 115 15.86 -7.80 -3.90
N LYS A 116 15.11 -6.74 -4.26
CA LYS A 116 15.24 -5.42 -3.65
C LYS A 116 14.71 -5.42 -2.21
N VAL A 117 13.52 -5.97 -1.99
CA VAL A 117 12.91 -6.07 -0.64
C VAL A 117 13.83 -6.80 0.34
N PHE A 118 14.42 -7.93 -0.07
CA PHE A 118 15.32 -8.69 0.81
C PHE A 118 16.66 -7.99 1.11
N ARG A 119 17.13 -7.08 0.25
CA ARG A 119 18.33 -6.26 0.54
C ARG A 119 18.06 -5.17 1.56
N GLU A 120 16.84 -4.64 1.63
CA GLU A 120 16.47 -3.60 2.61
C GLU A 120 16.21 -4.17 4.01
N LEU A 121 16.07 -5.51 4.12
CA LEU A 121 15.83 -6.23 5.37
C LEU A 121 17.10 -6.84 6.01
N ALA A 122 18.21 -6.87 5.29
CA ALA A 122 19.50 -7.42 5.74
C ALA A 122 20.47 -6.30 6.14
#